data_AF-A0A7X0U5T9-F1
#
_entry.id   AF-A0A7X0U5T9-F1
#
_cell.length_a   1.000
_cell.length_b   1.000
_cell.length_c   1.000
_cell.angle_alpha   90.00
_cell.angle_beta   90.00
_cell.angle_gamma   90.00
#
_symmetry.space_group_name_H-M   'P 1'
#
loop_
_entity.id
_entity.type
_entity.pdbx_description
1 polymer ?
#
loop_
_entity_poly.entity_id
_entity_poly.type
_entity_poly.pdbx_seq_one_letter_code
_entity_poly.pdbx_strand_id
1 'polypeptide(L)'
;MGEAFADMLPYTLGLIVSPFPVVAVIALLVSTGGRAKATVFELAWLVVSWLVLLALTALLGALGAGAHGRQPAWLSYLALAVGLALLAVAYAGGRRAARRAAGQAPRVPRWIAAMDAMTKPKIAGVATALIVANPVNLTSLIGGAIAAGRVPLSLVQQAVLAAVFVVLGSVGVLVPYVLTMREGGEERLARLRAWLILHNGALTLLLVMVFGLLFLAKGLRGILS
;
A
#
# COMPACT_ATOMS: atom_id res chain seq x y z
N MET A 1 -2.43 12.34 -23.83
CA MET A 1 -3.04 11.45 -22.81
C MET A 1 -2.55 10.01 -22.93
N GLY A 2 -2.59 9.38 -24.12
CA GLY A 2 -2.11 8.00 -24.31
C GLY A 2 -0.64 7.78 -23.94
N GLU A 3 0.25 8.70 -24.32
CA GLU A 3 1.67 8.68 -23.93
C GLU A 3 1.86 8.77 -22.41
N ALA A 4 1.25 9.78 -21.77
CA ALA A 4 1.29 9.90 -20.30
C ALA A 4 0.75 8.65 -19.60
N PHE A 5 -0.29 8.01 -20.14
CA PHE A 5 -0.79 6.74 -19.63
C PHE A 5 0.23 5.60 -19.77
N ALA A 6 0.86 5.47 -20.94
CA ALA A 6 1.91 4.49 -21.18
C ALA A 6 3.09 4.66 -20.22
N ASP A 7 3.51 5.91 -19.97
CA ASP A 7 4.59 6.25 -19.04
C ASP A 7 4.22 5.94 -17.57
N MET A 8 2.94 6.05 -17.22
CA MET A 8 2.44 5.77 -15.87
C MET A 8 2.28 4.28 -15.59
N LEU A 9 1.98 3.46 -16.61
CA LEU A 9 1.64 2.04 -16.46
C LEU A 9 2.60 1.25 -15.56
N PRO A 10 3.94 1.34 -15.71
CA PRO A 10 4.87 0.58 -14.87
C PRO A 10 4.72 0.89 -13.37
N TYR A 11 4.34 2.12 -13.01
CA TYR A 11 4.18 2.52 -11.62
C TYR A 11 2.90 1.95 -10.99
N THR A 12 1.91 1.52 -11.77
CA THR A 12 0.71 0.84 -11.23
C THR A 12 1.08 -0.46 -10.52
N LEU A 13 2.15 -1.13 -10.96
CA LEU A 13 2.61 -2.40 -10.38
C LEU A 13 2.94 -2.28 -8.90
N GLY A 14 3.46 -1.14 -8.46
CA GLY A 14 3.76 -0.94 -7.05
C GLY A 14 2.51 -0.87 -6.17
N LEU A 15 1.40 -0.30 -6.67
CA LEU A 15 0.11 -0.35 -5.98
C LEU A 15 -0.47 -1.77 -6.01
N ILE A 16 -0.40 -2.46 -7.16
CA ILE A 16 -0.98 -3.79 -7.35
C ILE A 16 -0.33 -4.82 -6.41
N VAL A 17 1.00 -4.77 -6.30
CA VAL A 17 1.78 -5.76 -5.54
C VAL A 17 1.84 -5.40 -4.05
N SER A 18 1.19 -4.32 -3.61
CA SER A 18 1.20 -3.89 -2.22
C SER A 18 0.47 -4.90 -1.32
N PRO A 19 1.18 -5.66 -0.47
CA PRO A 19 0.55 -6.76 0.28
C PRO A 19 -0.32 -6.27 1.44
N PHE A 20 0.03 -5.14 2.08
CA PHE A 20 -0.69 -4.65 3.26
C PHE A 20 -2.16 -4.28 3.01
N PRO A 21 -2.50 -3.49 1.97
CA PRO A 21 -3.89 -3.14 1.69
C PRO A 21 -4.74 -4.38 1.37
N VAL A 22 -4.17 -5.35 0.66
CA VAL A 22 -4.85 -6.62 0.33
C VAL A 22 -5.21 -7.38 1.60
N VAL A 23 -4.26 -7.53 2.53
CA VAL A 23 -4.51 -8.22 3.81
C VAL A 23 -5.53 -7.44 4.66
N ALA A 24 -5.48 -6.10 4.66
CA ALA A 24 -6.44 -5.26 5.36
C ALA A 24 -7.87 -5.47 4.84
N VAL A 25 -8.08 -5.47 3.52
CA VAL A 25 -9.40 -5.73 2.92
C VAL A 25 -9.90 -7.12 3.27
N ILE A 26 -9.06 -8.15 3.16
CA ILE A 26 -9.45 -9.52 3.50
C ILE A 26 -9.84 -9.63 4.97
N ALA A 27 -9.09 -9.00 5.88
CA ALA A 27 -9.40 -8.97 7.30
C ALA A 27 -10.74 -8.27 7.57
N LEU A 28 -11.01 -7.15 6.89
CA LEU A 28 -12.29 -6.44 7.00
C LEU A 28 -13.44 -7.27 6.48
N LEU A 29 -13.32 -7.91 5.32
CA LEU A 29 -14.41 -8.67 4.71
C LEU A 29 -14.92 -9.83 5.57
N VAL A 30 -14.06 -10.40 6.42
CA VAL A 30 -14.43 -11.50 7.34
C VAL A 30 -14.72 -11.00 8.77
N SER A 31 -14.66 -9.69 9.01
CA SER A 31 -15.07 -9.08 10.27
C SER A 31 -16.60 -8.96 10.39
N THR A 32 -17.10 -8.69 11.59
CA THR A 32 -18.51 -8.32 11.78
C THR A 32 -18.84 -7.04 11.00
N GLY A 33 -19.89 -7.11 10.15
CA GLY A 33 -20.22 -6.03 9.21
C GLY A 33 -19.24 -5.90 8.04
N GLY A 34 -18.53 -6.99 7.70
CA GLY A 34 -17.32 -6.97 6.90
C GLY A 34 -17.45 -6.36 5.50
N ARG A 35 -18.52 -6.64 4.76
CA ARG A 35 -18.74 -6.02 3.44
C ARG A 35 -18.87 -4.51 3.53
N ALA A 36 -19.66 -3.98 4.47
CA ALA A 36 -19.82 -2.53 4.63
C ALA A 36 -18.51 -1.84 5.01
N LYS A 37 -17.73 -2.47 5.90
CA LYS A 37 -16.41 -2.00 6.31
C LYS A 37 -15.39 -2.02 5.16
N ALA A 38 -15.36 -3.11 4.40
CA ALA A 38 -14.51 -3.23 3.22
C ALA A 38 -14.89 -2.22 2.14
N THR A 39 -16.19 -1.98 1.89
CA THR A 39 -16.62 -0.93 0.95
C THR A 39 -16.07 0.44 1.36
N VAL A 40 -16.12 0.78 2.65
CA VAL A 40 -15.55 2.05 3.13
C VAL A 40 -14.05 2.10 2.91
N PHE A 41 -13.34 0.99 3.15
CA PHE A 41 -11.92 0.90 2.87
C PHE A 41 -11.60 1.11 1.38
N GLU A 42 -12.29 0.39 0.49
CA GLU A 42 -12.09 0.46 -0.97
C GLU A 42 -12.37 1.86 -1.51
N LEU A 43 -13.48 2.47 -1.08
CA LEU A 43 -13.82 3.83 -1.49
C LEU A 43 -12.79 4.85 -0.98
N ALA A 44 -12.41 4.75 0.30
CA ALA A 44 -11.38 5.62 0.86
C ALA A 44 -10.04 5.42 0.15
N TRP A 45 -9.66 4.18 -0.14
CA TRP A 45 -8.44 3.81 -0.85
C TRP A 45 -8.39 4.44 -2.24
N LEU A 46 -9.46 4.29 -3.03
CA LEU A 46 -9.55 4.86 -4.38
C LEU A 46 -9.53 6.40 -4.33
N VAL A 47 -10.38 7.00 -3.49
CA VAL A 47 -10.50 8.46 -3.39
C VAL A 47 -9.19 9.08 -2.91
N VAL A 48 -8.57 8.53 -1.86
CA VAL A 48 -7.32 9.07 -1.32
C VAL A 48 -6.18 8.88 -2.30
N SER A 49 -6.04 7.71 -2.94
CA SER A 49 -5.01 7.50 -3.96
C SER A 49 -5.13 8.52 -5.10
N TRP A 50 -6.37 8.76 -5.53
CA TRP A 50 -6.67 9.72 -6.59
C TRP A 50 -6.34 11.16 -6.17
N LEU A 51 -6.78 11.59 -4.99
CA LEU A 51 -6.47 12.91 -4.44
C LEU A 51 -4.98 13.11 -4.21
N VAL A 52 -4.28 12.11 -3.68
CA VAL A 52 -2.82 12.17 -3.48
C VAL A 52 -2.10 12.27 -4.82
N LEU A 53 -2.49 11.49 -5.82
CA LEU A 53 -1.90 11.57 -7.16
C LEU A 53 -2.10 12.95 -7.80
N LEU A 54 -3.31 13.52 -7.69
CA LEU A 54 -3.59 14.88 -8.16
C LEU A 54 -2.80 15.93 -7.41
N ALA A 55 -2.75 15.84 -6.08
CA ALA A 55 -1.98 16.76 -5.25
C ALA A 55 -0.49 16.70 -5.58
N LEU A 56 0.08 15.49 -5.76
CA LEU A 56 1.46 15.31 -6.19
C LEU A 56 1.70 15.88 -7.59
N THR A 57 0.79 15.66 -8.54
CA THR A 57 0.93 16.18 -9.90
C THR A 57 0.90 17.71 -9.92
N ALA A 58 -0.04 18.32 -9.18
CA ALA A 58 -0.13 19.77 -9.02
C ALA A 58 1.09 20.36 -8.31
N LEU A 59 1.55 19.72 -7.22
CA LEU A 59 2.73 20.14 -6.47
C LEU A 59 3.99 20.08 -7.33
N LEU A 60 4.21 18.98 -8.05
CA LEU A 60 5.36 18.82 -8.93
C LEU A 60 5.32 19.82 -10.09
N GLY A 61 4.13 20.10 -10.64
CA GLY A 61 3.95 21.16 -11.63
C GLY A 61 4.32 22.54 -11.09
N ALA A 62 3.86 22.88 -9.88
CA ALA A 62 4.15 24.17 -9.23
C ALA A 62 5.63 24.33 -8.85
N LEU A 63 6.29 23.24 -8.46
CA LEU A 63 7.72 23.21 -8.16
C LEU A 63 8.60 23.21 -9.41
N GLY A 64 8.01 23.23 -10.62
CA GLY A 64 8.74 23.06 -11.86
C GLY A 64 9.49 21.74 -11.94
N ALA A 65 9.07 20.73 -11.16
CA ALA A 65 9.77 19.44 -11.00
C ALA A 65 9.72 18.55 -12.26
N GLY A 66 9.09 19.03 -13.34
CA GLY A 66 9.40 18.59 -14.71
C GLY A 66 10.85 18.91 -15.13
N ALA A 67 11.54 19.77 -14.38
CA ALA A 67 12.95 20.11 -14.52
C ALA A 67 13.74 19.72 -13.25
N HIS A 68 14.34 18.52 -13.27
CA HIS A 68 15.64 18.22 -12.64
C HIS A 68 15.91 18.76 -11.21
N GLY A 69 15.10 18.38 -10.20
CA GLY A 69 15.38 18.68 -8.79
C GLY A 69 15.89 17.48 -7.99
N ARG A 70 17.12 17.54 -7.47
CA ARG A 70 17.74 16.51 -6.60
C ARG A 70 17.00 16.42 -5.25
N GLN A 71 16.77 15.21 -4.71
CA GLN A 71 16.14 15.05 -3.39
C GLN A 71 17.02 15.65 -2.27
N PRO A 72 16.44 16.33 -1.26
CA PRO A 72 17.18 16.79 -0.09
C PRO A 72 17.86 15.64 0.67
N ALA A 73 19.16 15.75 0.93
CA ALA A 73 19.98 14.66 1.49
C ALA A 73 19.48 14.12 2.85
N TRP A 74 18.85 14.95 3.69
CA TRP A 74 18.31 14.54 4.99
C TRP A 74 17.20 13.49 4.88
N LEU A 75 16.42 13.50 3.78
CA LEU A 75 15.38 12.49 3.51
C LEU A 75 16.00 11.11 3.24
N SER A 76 17.17 11.09 2.60
CA SER A 76 17.92 9.86 2.33
C SER A 76 18.44 9.24 3.63
N TYR A 77 19.02 10.06 4.53
CA TYR A 77 19.49 9.59 5.83
C TYR A 77 18.35 9.09 6.73
N LEU A 78 17.22 9.81 6.75
CA LEU A 78 16.04 9.38 7.51
C LEU A 78 15.49 8.06 6.98
N ALA A 79 15.37 7.91 5.65
CA ALA A 79 14.93 6.66 5.04
C ALA A 79 15.86 5.50 5.41
N LEU A 80 17.18 5.73 5.41
CA LEU A 80 18.16 4.72 5.78
C LEU A 80 18.04 4.30 7.25
N ALA A 81 17.88 5.26 8.17
CA ALA A 81 17.68 5.00 9.59
C ALA A 81 16.40 4.18 9.87
N VAL A 82 15.28 4.55 9.23
CA VAL A 82 14.01 3.80 9.34
C VAL A 82 14.16 2.38 8.77
N GLY A 83 14.83 2.23 7.63
CA GLY A 83 15.10 0.94 7.01
C GLY A 83 15.86 0.00 7.94
N LEU A 84 16.96 0.47 8.54
CA LEU A 84 17.76 -0.30 9.49
C LEU A 84 16.98 -0.72 10.74
N ALA A 85 16.18 0.21 11.30
CA ALA A 85 15.35 -0.09 12.46
C ALA A 85 14.33 -1.21 12.16
N LEU A 86 13.66 -1.14 11.00
CA LEU A 86 12.72 -2.17 10.56
C LEU A 86 13.42 -3.52 10.35
N LEU A 87 14.60 -3.55 9.71
CA LEU A 87 15.37 -4.78 9.54
C LEU A 87 15.78 -5.41 10.88
N ALA A 88 16.15 -4.59 11.88
CA ALA A 88 16.46 -5.08 13.22
C ALA A 88 15.23 -5.71 13.90
N VAL A 89 14.04 -5.10 13.74
CA VAL A 89 12.77 -5.65 14.23
C VAL A 89 12.43 -6.97 13.53
N ALA A 90 12.57 -7.04 12.20
CA ALA A 90 12.36 -8.26 11.43
C ALA A 90 13.32 -9.38 11.87
N TYR A 91 14.62 -9.09 12.01
CA TYR A 91 15.59 -10.07 12.49
C TYR A 91 15.24 -10.59 13.89
N ALA A 92 14.93 -9.70 14.83
CA ALA A 92 14.53 -10.07 16.18
C ALA A 92 13.24 -10.91 16.20
N GLY A 93 12.25 -10.54 15.39
CA GLY A 93 11.01 -11.29 15.20
C GLY A 93 11.25 -12.68 14.63
N GLY A 94 12.13 -12.81 13.64
CA GLY A 94 12.48 -14.07 12.98
C GLY A 94 13.15 -15.03 13.96
N ARG A 95 14.10 -14.54 14.76
CA ARG A 95 14.71 -15.35 15.83
C ARG A 95 13.69 -15.80 16.87
N ARG A 96 12.75 -14.92 17.26
CA ARG A 96 11.69 -15.27 18.22
C ARG A 96 10.72 -16.31 17.64
N ALA A 97 10.43 -16.24 16.35
CA ALA A 97 9.60 -17.22 15.66
C ALA A 97 10.32 -18.58 15.54
N ALA A 98 11.60 -18.58 15.15
CA ALA A 98 12.41 -19.80 15.06
C ALA A 98 12.56 -20.52 16.41
N ARG A 99 12.63 -19.76 17.51
CA ARG A 99 12.68 -20.31 18.89
C ARG A 99 11.34 -20.88 19.38
N ARG A 100 10.22 -20.61 18.70
CA ARG A 100 8.87 -21.04 19.11
C ARG A 100 8.44 -22.41 18.56
N ALA A 101 9.38 -23.30 18.22
CA ALA A 101 9.03 -24.58 17.62
C ALA A 101 8.17 -25.48 18.55
N ALA A 102 7.09 -26.00 17.95
CA ALA A 102 6.14 -27.05 18.38
C ALA A 102 5.21 -26.76 19.59
N GLY A 103 3.93 -26.48 19.29
CA GLY A 103 2.82 -26.77 20.23
C GLY A 103 1.88 -25.61 20.61
N GLN A 104 2.19 -24.36 20.25
CA GLN A 104 1.31 -23.22 20.58
C GLN A 104 0.39 -22.88 19.40
N ALA A 105 -0.93 -22.91 19.62
CA ALA A 105 -1.92 -22.52 18.64
C ALA A 105 -1.67 -21.07 18.14
N PRO A 106 -1.80 -20.80 16.83
CA PRO A 106 -1.61 -19.46 16.28
C PRO A 106 -2.57 -18.47 16.95
N ARG A 107 -2.04 -17.54 17.75
CA ARG A 107 -2.85 -16.44 18.30
C ARG A 107 -3.18 -15.47 17.18
N VAL A 108 -4.47 -15.16 17.01
CA VAL A 108 -4.92 -14.11 16.09
C VAL A 108 -4.14 -12.83 16.44
N PRO A 109 -3.43 -12.22 15.47
CA PRO A 109 -2.71 -10.98 15.74
C PRO A 109 -3.66 -9.88 16.20
N ARG A 110 -3.18 -9.08 17.16
CA ARG A 110 -3.94 -8.00 17.78
C ARG A 110 -4.47 -6.98 16.77
N TRP A 111 -3.79 -6.76 15.65
CA TRP A 111 -4.24 -5.81 14.63
C TRP A 111 -5.44 -6.35 13.83
N ILE A 112 -5.52 -7.66 13.56
CA ILE A 112 -6.70 -8.28 12.91
C ILE A 112 -7.90 -8.19 13.86
N ALA A 113 -7.71 -8.56 15.13
CA ALA A 113 -8.76 -8.44 16.14
C ALA A 113 -9.18 -6.97 16.36
N ALA A 114 -8.26 -6.01 16.21
CA ALA A 114 -8.60 -4.60 16.30
C ALA A 114 -9.50 -4.14 15.15
N MET A 115 -9.39 -4.73 13.94
CA MET A 115 -10.26 -4.39 12.80
C MET A 115 -11.72 -4.78 13.04
N ASP A 116 -11.99 -5.83 13.84
CA ASP A 116 -13.35 -6.22 14.20
C ASP A 116 -14.07 -5.10 14.98
N ALA A 117 -13.34 -4.37 15.83
CA ALA A 117 -13.86 -3.27 16.63
C ALA A 117 -13.76 -1.89 15.96
N MET A 118 -13.19 -1.78 14.76
CA MET A 118 -13.01 -0.49 14.10
C MET A 118 -14.32 0.07 13.53
N THR A 119 -14.54 1.36 13.78
CA THR A 119 -15.62 2.13 13.16
C THR A 119 -15.26 2.50 11.71
N LYS A 120 -16.27 2.73 10.86
CA LYS A 120 -16.08 3.12 9.45
C LYS A 120 -15.10 4.30 9.25
N PRO A 121 -15.14 5.39 10.06
CA PRO A 121 -14.16 6.47 9.92
C PRO A 121 -12.72 6.04 10.22
N LYS A 122 -12.51 5.18 11.22
CA LYS A 122 -11.17 4.64 11.52
C LYS A 122 -10.64 3.80 10.36
N ILE A 123 -11.51 3.04 9.68
CA ILE A 123 -11.15 2.25 8.50
C ILE A 123 -10.71 3.15 7.34
N ALA A 124 -11.43 4.24 7.08
CA ALA A 124 -11.01 5.23 6.10
C ALA A 124 -9.64 5.82 6.46
N GLY A 125 -9.39 6.11 7.75
CA GLY A 125 -8.08 6.55 8.24
C GLY A 125 -6.97 5.52 8.00
N VAL A 126 -7.24 4.22 8.17
CA VAL A 126 -6.28 3.14 7.85
C VAL A 126 -5.99 3.09 6.35
N ALA A 127 -7.01 3.19 5.49
CA ALA A 127 -6.81 3.25 4.04
C ALA A 127 -5.92 4.43 3.65
N THR A 128 -6.20 5.62 4.20
CA THR A 128 -5.37 6.82 4.02
C THR A 128 -3.93 6.57 4.45
N ALA A 129 -3.72 6.09 5.68
CA ALA A 129 -2.39 5.81 6.21
C ALA A 129 -1.62 4.81 5.33
N LEU A 130 -2.28 3.77 4.85
CA LEU A 130 -1.66 2.80 3.94
C LEU A 130 -1.29 3.40 2.58
N ILE A 131 -1.91 4.49 2.13
CA ILE A 131 -1.48 5.19 0.91
C ILE A 131 -0.27 6.09 1.18
N VAL A 132 -0.37 6.98 2.18
CA VAL A 132 0.66 8.01 2.42
C VAL A 132 1.89 7.49 3.18
N ALA A 133 1.72 6.54 4.10
CA ALA A 133 2.82 6.02 4.92
C ALA A 133 3.51 4.79 4.29
N ASN A 134 2.87 4.13 3.33
CA ASN A 134 3.48 3.00 2.64
C ASN A 134 4.45 3.50 1.55
N PRO A 135 5.76 3.25 1.68
CA PRO A 135 6.75 3.76 0.74
C PRO A 135 6.55 3.22 -0.68
N VAL A 136 6.01 2.01 -0.85
CA VAL A 136 5.72 1.44 -2.17
C VAL A 136 4.61 2.22 -2.83
N ASN A 137 3.48 2.40 -2.12
CA ASN A 137 2.32 3.12 -2.66
C ASN A 137 2.69 4.57 -2.95
N LEU A 138 3.34 5.25 -2.01
CA LEU A 138 3.74 6.64 -2.18
C LEU A 138 4.74 6.82 -3.33
N THR A 139 5.76 5.97 -3.43
CA THR A 139 6.75 6.06 -4.52
C THR A 139 6.11 5.80 -5.88
N SER A 140 5.15 4.89 -5.95
CA SER A 140 4.39 4.59 -7.16
C SER A 140 3.50 5.76 -7.57
N LEU A 141 2.82 6.41 -6.63
CA LEU A 141 2.04 7.61 -6.88
C LEU A 141 2.92 8.79 -7.30
N ILE A 142 4.10 8.94 -6.71
CA ILE A 142 5.09 9.95 -7.12
C ILE A 142 5.57 9.67 -8.55
N GLY A 143 5.95 8.42 -8.86
CA GLY A 143 6.38 8.04 -10.20
C GLY A 143 5.30 8.26 -11.26
N GLY A 144 4.06 7.91 -10.94
CA GLY A 144 2.89 8.22 -11.76
C GLY A 144 2.68 9.72 -11.95
N ALA A 145 2.81 10.53 -10.89
CA ALA A 145 2.68 11.98 -10.96
C ALA A 145 3.78 12.63 -11.84
N ILE A 146 5.03 12.15 -11.71
CA ILE A 146 6.16 12.60 -12.54
C ILE A 146 5.89 12.27 -14.01
N ALA A 147 5.46 11.03 -14.31
CA ALA A 147 5.09 10.60 -15.66
C ALA A 147 3.95 11.45 -16.24
N ALA A 148 2.89 11.68 -15.46
CA ALA A 148 1.77 12.53 -15.87
C ALA A 148 2.19 13.98 -16.16
N GLY A 149 3.14 14.51 -15.39
CA GLY A 149 3.65 15.88 -15.51
C GLY A 149 4.54 16.16 -16.72
N ARG A 150 4.96 15.14 -17.48
CA ARG A 150 5.76 15.30 -18.71
C ARG A 150 4.96 15.76 -19.91
N VAL A 151 3.63 15.55 -19.88
CA VAL A 151 2.74 15.89 -20.98
C VAL A 151 1.84 17.04 -20.54
N PRO A 152 1.70 18.11 -21.33
CA PRO A 152 0.73 19.17 -21.01
C PRO A 152 -0.68 18.62 -21.16
N LEU A 153 -1.37 18.45 -20.04
CA LEU A 153 -2.74 17.93 -19.97
C LEU A 153 -3.66 18.96 -19.31
N SER A 154 -4.91 19.07 -19.78
CA SER A 154 -5.92 19.87 -19.09
C SER A 154 -6.28 19.25 -17.72
N LEU A 155 -6.88 20.04 -16.83
CA LEU A 155 -7.28 19.58 -15.49
C LEU A 155 -8.18 18.33 -15.54
N VAL A 156 -9.15 18.31 -16.45
CA VAL A 156 -10.06 17.17 -16.65
C VAL A 156 -9.30 15.94 -17.15
N GLN A 157 -8.35 16.13 -18.06
CA GLN A 157 -7.53 15.03 -18.58
C GLN A 157 -6.63 14.42 -17.50
N GLN A 158 -6.05 15.25 -16.63
CA GLN A 158 -5.26 14.79 -15.49
C GLN A 158 -6.13 14.02 -14.48
N ALA A 159 -7.32 14.53 -14.16
CA ALA A 159 -8.30 13.87 -13.29
C ALA A 159 -8.70 12.48 -13.80
N VAL A 160 -9.02 12.37 -15.08
CA VAL A 160 -9.38 11.09 -15.72
C VAL A 160 -8.18 10.14 -15.73
N LEU A 161 -7.00 10.62 -16.12
CA LEU A 161 -5.78 9.80 -16.17
C LEU A 161 -5.42 9.25 -14.79
N ALA A 162 -5.49 10.10 -13.76
CA ALA A 162 -5.29 9.69 -12.37
C ALA A 162 -6.31 8.64 -11.92
N ALA A 163 -7.58 8.78 -12.30
CA ALA A 163 -8.63 7.82 -11.96
C ALA A 163 -8.34 6.45 -12.59
N VAL A 164 -7.99 6.41 -13.88
CA VAL A 164 -7.63 5.17 -14.58
C VAL A 164 -6.40 4.52 -13.94
N PHE A 165 -5.35 5.30 -13.66
CA PHE A 165 -4.15 4.81 -12.98
C PHE A 165 -4.48 4.16 -11.63
N VAL A 166 -5.30 4.82 -10.81
CA VAL A 166 -5.67 4.35 -9.48
C VAL A 166 -6.51 3.08 -9.55
N VAL A 167 -7.48 3.00 -10.47
CA VAL A 167 -8.28 1.79 -10.66
C VAL A 167 -7.41 0.59 -11.04
N LEU A 168 -6.50 0.78 -12.00
CA LEU A 168 -5.55 -0.27 -12.40
C LEU A 168 -4.60 -0.65 -11.26
N GLY A 169 -4.04 0.34 -10.57
CA GLY A 169 -3.17 0.14 -9.41
C GLY A 169 -3.88 -0.59 -8.26
N SER A 170 -5.19 -0.41 -8.12
CA SER A 170 -5.98 -0.97 -7.03
C SER A 170 -6.55 -2.36 -7.32
N VAL A 171 -6.27 -2.96 -8.49
CA VAL A 171 -6.77 -4.29 -8.83
C VAL A 171 -6.42 -5.32 -7.76
N GLY A 172 -5.21 -5.28 -7.20
CA GLY A 172 -4.80 -6.21 -6.13
C GLY A 172 -5.69 -6.11 -4.89
N VAL A 173 -6.17 -4.91 -4.56
CA VAL A 173 -7.01 -4.61 -3.40
C VAL A 173 -8.49 -4.92 -3.68
N LEU A 174 -8.96 -4.57 -4.89
CA LEU A 174 -10.34 -4.78 -5.33
C LEU A 174 -10.68 -6.26 -5.54
N VAL A 175 -9.71 -7.10 -5.91
CA VAL A 175 -9.94 -8.52 -6.21
C VAL A 175 -10.60 -9.27 -5.03
N PRO A 176 -10.06 -9.24 -3.80
CA PRO A 176 -10.74 -9.83 -2.64
C PRO A 176 -12.18 -9.36 -2.45
N TYR A 177 -12.45 -8.06 -2.64
CA TYR A 177 -13.78 -7.50 -2.50
C TYR A 177 -14.75 -8.07 -3.54
N VAL A 178 -14.36 -8.06 -4.82
CA VAL A 178 -15.16 -8.61 -5.92
C VAL A 178 -15.39 -10.12 -5.77
N LEU A 179 -14.40 -10.86 -5.26
CA LEU A 179 -14.53 -12.29 -5.01
C LEU A 179 -15.67 -12.63 -4.03
N THR A 180 -15.99 -11.75 -3.08
CA THR A 180 -17.11 -11.95 -2.15
C THR A 180 -18.49 -11.84 -2.80
N MET A 181 -18.57 -11.26 -4.00
CA MET A 181 -19.82 -11.15 -4.75
C MET A 181 -20.14 -12.41 -5.57
N ARG A 182 -19.21 -13.37 -5.63
CA ARG A 182 -19.38 -14.61 -6.38
C ARG A 182 -19.93 -15.71 -5.46
N GLU A 183 -20.63 -16.68 -6.05
CA GLU A 183 -21.06 -17.89 -5.33
C GLU A 183 -19.85 -18.60 -4.69
N GLY A 184 -19.99 -19.00 -3.43
CA GLY A 184 -18.92 -19.58 -2.62
C GLY A 184 -17.78 -18.62 -2.26
N GLY A 185 -17.95 -17.31 -2.50
CA GLY A 185 -16.97 -16.27 -2.18
C GLY A 185 -16.64 -16.21 -0.69
N GLU A 186 -17.65 -16.34 0.18
CA GLU A 186 -17.47 -16.32 1.64
C GLU A 186 -16.59 -17.48 2.15
N GLU A 187 -16.81 -18.70 1.65
CA GLU A 187 -15.98 -19.86 2.00
C GLU A 187 -14.54 -19.72 1.52
N ARG A 188 -14.35 -19.22 0.29
CA ARG A 188 -13.01 -18.95 -0.25
C ARG A 188 -12.28 -17.93 0.60
N LEU A 189 -12.99 -16.88 1.03
CA LEU A 189 -12.43 -15.84 1.89
C LEU A 189 -12.13 -16.35 3.30
N ALA A 190 -12.98 -17.23 3.85
CA ALA A 190 -12.73 -17.90 5.11
C ALA A 190 -11.45 -18.76 5.05
N ARG A 191 -11.25 -19.52 3.96
CA ARG A 191 -10.00 -20.27 3.72
C ARG A 191 -8.80 -19.35 3.57
N LEU A 192 -8.94 -18.26 2.82
CA LEU A 192 -7.89 -17.26 2.62
C LEU A 192 -7.50 -16.60 3.96
N ARG A 193 -8.48 -16.23 4.78
CA ARG A 193 -8.26 -15.70 6.13
C ARG A 193 -7.58 -16.71 7.03
N ALA A 194 -8.02 -17.97 7.03
CA ALA A 194 -7.39 -19.02 7.84
C ALA A 194 -5.91 -19.18 7.46
N TRP A 195 -5.60 -19.19 6.16
CA TRP A 195 -4.22 -19.21 5.68
C TRP A 195 -3.44 -17.95 6.11
N LEU A 196 -4.03 -16.77 6.00
CA LEU A 196 -3.41 -15.51 6.42
C LEU A 196 -3.17 -15.46 7.93
N ILE A 197 -4.08 -15.98 8.75
CA ILE A 197 -3.91 -16.05 10.22
C ILE A 197 -2.78 -17.01 10.56
N LEU A 198 -2.75 -18.19 9.92
CA LEU A 198 -1.70 -19.18 10.10
C LEU A 198 -0.32 -18.61 9.74
N HIS A 199 -0.25 -17.87 8.63
CA HIS A 199 0.99 -17.28 8.13
C HIS A 199 1.19 -15.84 8.62
N ASN A 200 0.36 -15.29 9.51
CA ASN A 200 0.41 -13.87 9.85
C ASN A 200 1.75 -13.46 10.47
N GLY A 201 2.36 -14.35 11.27
CA GLY A 201 3.70 -14.11 11.81
C GLY A 201 4.72 -13.95 10.69
N ALA A 202 4.69 -14.86 9.71
CA ALA A 202 5.56 -14.83 8.54
C ALA A 202 5.27 -13.63 7.64
N LEU A 203 4.00 -13.28 7.43
CA LEU A 203 3.59 -12.10 6.67
C LEU A 203 4.08 -10.83 7.37
N THR A 204 3.82 -10.65 8.66
CA THR A 204 4.30 -9.49 9.42
C THR A 204 5.83 -9.36 9.34
N LEU A 205 6.55 -10.48 9.46
CA LEU A 205 8.00 -10.55 9.32
C LEU A 205 8.48 -10.16 7.92
N LEU A 206 7.89 -10.77 6.89
CA LEU A 206 8.15 -10.48 5.49
C LEU A 206 7.90 -9.00 5.19
N LEU A 207 6.80 -8.47 5.70
CA LEU A 207 6.34 -7.11 5.50
C LEU A 207 7.30 -6.08 6.13
N VAL A 208 7.67 -6.28 7.40
CA VAL A 208 8.68 -5.45 8.08
C VAL A 208 10.02 -5.56 7.38
N MET A 209 10.40 -6.75 6.90
CA MET A 209 11.64 -6.97 6.17
C MET A 209 11.65 -6.27 4.82
N VAL A 210 10.59 -6.43 4.01
CA VAL A 210 10.43 -5.77 2.71
C VAL A 210 10.46 -4.25 2.87
N PHE A 211 9.74 -3.69 3.85
CA PHE A 211 9.82 -2.25 4.11
C PHE A 211 11.20 -1.81 4.59
N GLY A 212 11.84 -2.60 5.47
CA GLY A 212 13.22 -2.36 5.87
C GLY A 212 14.16 -2.26 4.67
N LEU A 213 14.07 -3.21 3.73
CA LEU A 213 14.86 -3.23 2.50
C LEU A 213 14.52 -2.06 1.56
N LEU A 214 13.25 -1.72 1.40
CA LEU A 214 12.83 -0.62 0.52
C LEU A 214 13.30 0.74 1.03
N PHE A 215 13.16 0.99 2.33
CA PHE A 215 13.65 2.22 2.96
C PHE A 215 15.17 2.30 2.93
N LEU A 216 15.86 1.17 3.14
CA LEU A 216 17.31 1.06 2.97
C LEU A 216 17.72 1.39 1.53
N ALA A 217 17.08 0.77 0.54
CA ALA A 217 17.36 1.00 -0.88
C ALA A 217 17.08 2.46 -1.30
N LYS A 218 16.00 3.07 -0.79
CA LYS A 218 15.68 4.47 -1.02
C LYS A 218 16.74 5.40 -0.42
N GLY A 219 17.13 5.16 0.83
CA GLY A 219 18.18 5.93 1.49
C GLY A 219 19.52 5.81 0.77
N LEU A 220 19.90 4.60 0.35
CA LEU A 220 21.13 4.37 -0.41
C LEU A 220 21.10 5.07 -1.77
N ARG A 221 20.01 4.93 -2.54
CA ARG A 221 19.88 5.63 -3.83
C ARG A 221 20.00 7.14 -3.67
N GLY A 222 19.36 7.71 -2.66
CA GLY A 222 19.41 9.15 -2.41
C GLY A 222 20.72 9.68 -1.82
N ILE A 223 21.64 8.80 -1.39
CA ILE A 223 23.02 9.17 -0.98
C ILE A 223 24.00 8.99 -2.15
N LEU A 224 23.75 7.98 -3.01
CA LEU A 224 24.62 7.61 -4.13
C LEU A 224 24.32 8.40 -5.43
N SER A 225 23.27 9.22 -5.48
CA SER A 225 22.81 10.03 -6.62
C SER A 225 23.17 11.51 -6.50
#